data_AF-A0A447NJQ3-F1
#
_entry.id   AF-A0A447NJQ3-F1
#
_cell.length_a   1.000
_cell.length_b   1.000
_cell.length_c   1.000
_cell.angle_alpha   90.00
_cell.angle_beta   90.00
_cell.angle_gamma   90.00
#
_symmetry.space_group_name_H-M   'P 1'
#
loop_
_entity.id
_entity.type
_entity.pdbx_description
1 polymer ?
#
loop_
_entity_poly.entity_id
_entity_poly.type
_entity_poly.pdbx_seq_one_letter_code
_entity_poly.pdbx_strand_id
1 'polypeptide(L)'
;MSKFKNALNARDHHIQTLRAGCGVLLVLLILALVGWMMSPRNLTIHNPPDLRAGSSRAWWEIPPSTVYAFSFYIFQQLNSWPKDGDVDYPYRIETLSAYLTPTCKELLHKDAKQRKDLGRIARSRAWRVRNPRTGLPG
;
A
#
# COMPACT_ATOMS: atom_id res chain seq x y z
N MET A 1 60.99 -2.09 -52.05
CA MET A 1 59.51 -2.03 -51.97
C MET A 1 58.90 -2.68 -50.72
N SER A 2 59.59 -3.55 -49.97
CA SER A 2 59.02 -4.20 -48.76
C SER A 2 58.88 -3.28 -47.54
N LYS A 3 59.80 -2.35 -47.30
CA LYS A 3 59.78 -1.43 -46.13
C LYS A 3 58.53 -0.51 -46.10
N PHE A 4 58.12 0.00 -47.26
CA PHE A 4 56.91 0.82 -47.39
C PHE A 4 55.64 0.02 -47.12
N LYS A 5 55.57 -1.21 -47.64
CA LYS A 5 54.44 -2.13 -47.42
C LYS A 5 54.30 -2.52 -45.94
N ASN A 6 55.42 -2.74 -45.25
CA ASN A 6 55.43 -3.03 -43.81
C ASN A 6 55.00 -1.82 -42.96
N ALA A 7 55.37 -0.59 -43.34
CA ALA A 7 54.95 0.63 -42.65
C ALA A 7 53.44 0.89 -42.79
N LEU A 8 52.87 0.61 -43.97
CA LEU A 8 51.42 0.65 -44.19
C LEU A 8 50.70 -0.40 -43.35
N ASN A 9 51.15 -1.66 -43.39
CA ASN A 9 50.55 -2.73 -42.59
C ASN A 9 50.61 -2.44 -41.07
N ALA A 10 51.70 -1.86 -40.57
CA ALA A 10 51.81 -1.49 -39.16
C ALA A 10 50.77 -0.42 -38.74
N ARG A 11 50.47 0.55 -39.62
CA ARG A 11 49.43 1.55 -39.41
C ARG A 11 48.04 0.93 -39.47
N ASP A 12 47.79 0.05 -40.43
CA ASP A 12 46.51 -0.63 -40.59
C ASP A 12 46.19 -1.54 -39.41
N HIS A 13 47.18 -2.29 -38.91
CA HIS A 13 47.03 -3.09 -37.69
C HIS A 13 46.73 -2.21 -36.47
N HIS A 14 47.38 -1.05 -36.36
CA HIS A 14 47.09 -0.14 -35.26
C HIS A 14 45.65 0.40 -35.34
N ILE A 15 45.18 0.82 -36.52
CA ILE A 15 43.79 1.26 -36.74
C ILE A 15 42.81 0.11 -36.45
N GLN A 16 43.14 -1.12 -36.85
CA GLN A 16 42.33 -2.31 -36.60
C GLN A 16 42.23 -2.60 -35.10
N THR A 17 43.32 -2.48 -34.35
CA THR A 17 43.31 -2.68 -32.88
C THR A 17 42.47 -1.63 -32.17
N LEU A 18 42.53 -0.35 -32.60
CA LEU A 18 41.67 0.71 -32.06
C LEU A 18 40.19 0.45 -32.36
N ARG A 19 39.85 0.04 -33.59
CA ARG A 19 38.47 -0.30 -33.97
C ARG A 19 37.93 -1.48 -33.17
N ALA A 20 38.75 -2.51 -32.96
CA ALA A 20 38.40 -3.65 -32.11
C ALA A 20 38.16 -3.20 -30.65
N GLY A 21 39.04 -2.35 -30.11
CA GLY A 21 38.88 -1.76 -28.78
C GLY A 21 37.58 -0.95 -28.63
N CYS A 22 37.28 -0.09 -29.59
CA CYS A 22 36.00 0.66 -29.62
C CYS A 22 34.79 -0.28 -29.70
N GLY A 23 34.86 -1.35 -30.48
CA GLY A 23 33.79 -2.36 -30.56
C GLY A 23 33.52 -3.04 -29.22
N VAL A 24 34.58 -3.46 -28.51
CA VAL A 24 34.46 -4.06 -27.18
C VAL A 24 33.85 -3.09 -26.18
N LEU A 25 34.30 -1.84 -26.17
CA LEU A 25 33.75 -0.80 -25.28
C LEU A 25 32.27 -0.53 -25.57
N LEU A 26 31.87 -0.53 -26.84
CA LEU A 26 30.47 -0.34 -27.23
C LEU A 26 29.58 -1.50 -26.75
N VAL A 27 30.05 -2.74 -26.85
CA VAL A 27 29.34 -3.92 -26.32
C VAL A 27 29.17 -3.82 -24.81
N LEU A 28 30.24 -3.48 -24.08
CA LEU A 28 30.19 -3.30 -22.62
C LEU A 28 29.21 -2.18 -22.22
N LEU A 29 29.20 -1.07 -22.96
CA LEU A 29 28.25 0.02 -22.75
C LEU A 29 26.81 -0.45 -22.92
N ILE A 30 26.50 -1.18 -23.99
CA ILE A 30 25.15 -1.70 -24.24
C ILE A 30 24.72 -2.65 -23.10
N LEU A 31 25.61 -3.56 -22.68
CA LEU A 31 25.31 -4.48 -21.57
C LEU A 31 25.03 -3.73 -20.27
N ALA A 32 25.81 -2.71 -19.96
CA ALA A 32 25.59 -1.86 -18.78
C ALA A 32 24.26 -1.10 -18.86
N LEU A 33 23.91 -0.53 -20.02
CA LEU A 33 22.65 0.18 -20.22
C LEU A 33 21.43 -0.74 -20.11
N VAL A 34 21.50 -1.94 -20.70
CA VAL A 34 20.43 -2.93 -20.61
C VAL A 34 20.27 -3.43 -19.17
N GLY A 35 21.37 -3.74 -18.49
CA GLY A 35 21.37 -4.11 -17.08
C GLY A 35 20.76 -3.02 -16.20
N TRP A 36 21.11 -1.75 -16.46
CA TRP A 36 20.56 -0.59 -15.77
C TRP A 36 19.06 -0.43 -16.03
N MET A 37 18.59 -0.57 -17.28
CA MET A 37 17.17 -0.49 -17.62
C MET A 37 16.34 -1.65 -17.05
N MET A 38 16.94 -2.82 -16.81
CA MET A 38 16.26 -3.98 -16.23
C MET A 38 16.28 -4.00 -14.69
N SER A 39 17.23 -3.30 -14.06
CA SER A 39 17.35 -3.17 -12.60
C SER A 39 16.12 -2.62 -11.86
N PRO A 40 15.29 -1.69 -12.39
CA PRO A 40 14.21 -1.08 -11.61
C PRO A 40 12.95 -1.95 -11.51
N ARG A 41 12.96 -3.21 -11.97
CA ARG A 41 11.76 -4.06 -12.01
C ARG A 41 11.26 -4.53 -10.64
N ASN A 42 12.10 -4.56 -9.60
CA ASN A 42 11.72 -5.01 -8.26
C ASN A 42 12.37 -4.16 -7.15
N LEU A 43 12.20 -2.85 -7.21
CA LEU A 43 12.54 -2.00 -6.08
C LEU A 43 11.33 -1.89 -5.15
N THR A 44 11.22 -2.82 -4.20
CA THR A 44 10.30 -2.69 -3.06
C THR A 44 10.83 -1.60 -2.13
N ILE A 45 10.58 -0.34 -2.50
CA ILE A 45 10.88 0.82 -1.68
C ILE A 45 9.93 0.78 -0.48
N HIS A 46 10.39 0.27 0.66
CA HIS A 46 9.71 0.47 1.92
C HIS A 46 10.04 1.88 2.43
N ASN A 47 9.37 2.88 1.85
CA ASN A 47 9.42 4.24 2.36
C ASN A 47 8.59 4.28 3.66
N PRO A 48 9.20 4.40 4.85
CA PRO A 48 8.43 4.79 6.01
C PRO A 48 7.76 6.13 5.68
N PRO A 49 6.51 6.38 6.07
CA PRO A 49 5.80 7.59 5.69
C PRO A 49 6.55 8.83 6.22
N ASP A 50 7.35 9.46 5.37
CA ASP A 50 7.90 10.77 5.66
C ASP A 50 6.77 11.80 5.50
N LEU A 51 6.33 12.32 6.64
CA LEU A 51 5.26 13.31 6.74
C LEU A 51 5.69 14.70 6.22
N ARG A 52 6.96 14.89 5.82
CA ARG A 52 7.48 16.18 5.34
C ARG A 52 7.47 16.31 3.82
N ALA A 53 7.65 15.23 3.09
CA ALA A 53 7.49 15.19 1.63
C ALA A 53 6.11 14.62 1.32
N GLY A 54 5.10 15.49 1.35
CA GLY A 54 3.72 15.13 1.06
C GLY A 54 3.65 14.26 -0.20
N SER A 55 3.24 13.01 -0.01
CA SER A 55 2.93 12.08 -1.10
C SER A 55 2.06 12.82 -2.12
N SER A 56 2.62 13.19 -3.27
CA SER A 56 1.88 13.86 -4.33
C SER A 56 0.83 12.89 -4.85
N ARG A 57 -0.39 13.02 -4.33
CA ARG A 57 -1.58 12.31 -4.79
C ARG A 57 -2.58 13.36 -5.20
N ALA A 58 -3.32 13.06 -6.25
CA ALA A 58 -4.53 13.79 -6.58
C ALA A 58 -5.41 13.87 -5.32
N TRP A 59 -5.77 15.08 -4.89
CA TRP A 59 -6.55 15.27 -3.67
C TRP A 59 -7.97 14.69 -3.77
N TRP A 60 -8.46 14.45 -5.00
CA TRP A 60 -9.73 13.78 -5.30
C TRP A 60 -9.65 12.25 -5.31
N GLU A 61 -8.46 11.66 -5.25
CA GLU A 61 -8.30 10.22 -5.20
C GLU A 61 -8.31 9.73 -3.76
N ILE A 62 -9.40 9.04 -3.38
CA ILE A 62 -9.52 8.45 -2.04
C ILE A 62 -8.78 7.11 -2.02
N PRO A 63 -7.74 6.92 -1.19
CA PRO A 63 -6.99 5.68 -1.14
C PRO A 63 -7.89 4.50 -0.69
N PRO A 64 -7.85 3.34 -1.37
CA PRO A 64 -8.64 2.17 -0.97
C PRO A 64 -8.37 1.71 0.47
N SER A 65 -7.12 1.85 0.93
CA SER A 65 -6.74 1.53 2.31
C SER A 65 -7.46 2.42 3.34
N THR A 66 -7.67 3.70 3.03
CA THR A 66 -8.41 4.63 3.89
C THR A 66 -9.89 4.28 3.94
N VAL A 67 -10.51 3.94 2.80
CA VAL A 67 -11.91 3.47 2.73
C VAL A 67 -12.10 2.21 3.58
N TYR A 68 -11.17 1.26 3.45
CA TYR A 68 -11.19 0.03 4.23
C TYR A 68 -11.05 0.31 5.72
N ALA A 69 -10.04 1.09 6.13
CA ALA A 69 -9.81 1.41 7.53
C ALA A 69 -11.02 2.14 8.14
N PHE A 70 -11.55 3.16 7.46
CA PHE A 70 -12.76 3.88 7.88
C PHE A 70 -13.93 2.91 8.09
N SER A 71 -14.28 2.15 7.06
CA SER A 71 -15.42 1.23 7.09
C SER A 71 -15.26 0.19 8.20
N PHE A 72 -14.06 -0.37 8.34
CA PHE A 72 -13.73 -1.37 9.35
C PHE A 72 -13.90 -0.82 10.77
N TYR A 73 -13.32 0.34 11.08
CA TYR A 73 -13.41 0.92 12.43
C TYR A 73 -14.85 1.32 12.80
N ILE A 74 -15.58 1.95 11.89
CA ILE A 74 -16.98 2.34 12.15
C ILE A 74 -17.84 1.09 12.37
N PHE A 75 -17.67 0.06 11.54
CA PHE A 75 -18.43 -1.19 11.68
C PHE A 75 -18.14 -1.90 13.00
N GLN A 76 -16.88 -1.97 13.41
CA GLN A 76 -16.47 -2.56 14.69
C GLN A 76 -17.09 -1.83 15.88
N GLN A 77 -16.99 -0.49 15.89
CA GLN A 77 -17.53 0.32 16.96
C GLN A 77 -19.04 0.13 17.04
N LEU A 78 -19.76 0.28 15.92
CA LEU A 78 -21.20 0.13 15.85
C LEU A 78 -21.68 -1.24 16.34
N ASN A 79 -20.94 -2.31 16.03
CA ASN A 79 -21.27 -3.68 16.43
C ASN A 79 -20.59 -4.12 17.75
N SER A 80 -20.23 -3.17 18.61
CA SER A 80 -19.63 -3.46 19.92
C SER A 80 -20.50 -2.97 21.08
N TRP A 81 -20.91 -3.87 21.96
CA TRP A 81 -21.62 -3.56 23.21
C TRP A 81 -21.06 -4.46 24.32
N PRO A 82 -20.03 -4.02 25.05
CA PRO A 82 -19.34 -4.86 26.02
C PRO A 82 -20.13 -5.09 27.30
N LYS A 83 -21.08 -4.21 27.67
CA LYS A 83 -21.81 -4.31 28.93
C LYS A 83 -23.26 -4.72 28.70
N ASP A 84 -24.00 -3.91 27.95
CA ASP A 84 -25.43 -4.13 27.72
C ASP A 84 -25.80 -3.64 26.33
N GLY A 85 -26.20 -4.55 25.44
CA GLY A 85 -26.59 -4.20 24.08
C GLY A 85 -27.89 -3.41 24.00
N ASP A 86 -28.77 -3.47 25.01
CA ASP A 86 -30.02 -2.70 25.02
C ASP A 86 -29.76 -1.19 25.21
N VAL A 87 -28.64 -0.85 25.83
CA VAL A 87 -28.23 0.53 26.12
C VAL A 87 -27.10 0.98 25.19
N ASP A 88 -26.05 0.16 25.08
CA ASP A 88 -24.82 0.51 24.35
C ASP A 88 -25.09 0.64 22.84
N TYR A 89 -25.93 -0.22 22.25
CA TYR A 89 -26.13 -0.24 20.80
C TYR A 89 -26.89 1.02 20.30
N PRO A 90 -28.04 1.43 20.88
CA PRO A 90 -28.67 2.71 20.55
C PRO A 90 -27.75 3.91 20.80
N TYR A 91 -27.03 3.91 21.92
CA TYR A 91 -26.08 4.98 22.24
C TYR A 91 -25.00 5.16 21.17
N ARG A 92 -24.46 4.05 20.64
CA ARG A 92 -23.46 4.10 19.56
C ARG A 92 -24.04 4.55 18.23
N ILE A 93 -25.28 4.17 17.90
CA ILE A 93 -25.96 4.65 16.69
C ILE A 93 -26.06 6.18 16.71
N GLU A 94 -26.41 6.76 17.86
CA GLU A 94 -26.49 8.22 18.01
C GLU A 94 -25.10 8.89 17.95
N THR A 95 -24.12 8.32 18.65
CA THR A 95 -22.76 8.88 18.70
C THR A 95 -22.05 8.82 17.34
N LEU A 96 -22.32 7.79 16.53
CA LEU A 96 -21.76 7.61 15.19
C LEU A 96 -22.64 8.19 14.08
N SER A 97 -23.74 8.87 14.41
CA SER A 97 -24.73 9.34 13.43
C SER A 97 -24.14 10.22 12.32
N ALA A 98 -23.09 11.00 12.62
CA ALA A 98 -22.39 11.83 11.63
C ALA A 98 -21.69 11.01 10.52
N TYR A 99 -21.40 9.73 10.76
CA TYR A 99 -20.78 8.82 9.79
C TYR A 99 -21.81 7.98 9.03
N LEU A 100 -23.10 8.13 9.34
CA LEU A 100 -24.18 7.32 8.81
C LEU A 100 -25.10 8.17 7.93
N THR A 101 -25.62 7.57 6.87
CA THR A 101 -26.72 8.18 6.13
C THR A 101 -28.02 8.11 6.95
N PRO A 102 -28.97 9.03 6.76
CA PRO A 102 -30.26 9.01 7.48
C PRO A 102 -30.99 7.66 7.36
N THR A 103 -31.01 7.09 6.15
CA THR A 103 -31.61 5.77 5.89
C THR A 103 -30.90 4.64 6.62
N CYS A 104 -29.56 4.69 6.71
CA CYS A 104 -28.79 3.70 7.46
C CYS A 104 -29.08 3.81 8.95
N LYS A 105 -29.14 5.04 9.49
CA LYS A 105 -29.49 5.30 10.89
C LYS A 105 -30.87 4.70 11.23
N GLU A 106 -31.89 4.96 10.42
CA GLU A 106 -33.23 4.40 10.63
C GLU A 106 -33.24 2.86 10.58
N LEU A 107 -32.51 2.27 9.63
CA LEU A 107 -32.38 0.81 9.54
C LEU A 107 -31.76 0.23 10.82
N LEU A 108 -30.73 0.87 11.35
CA LEU A 108 -30.06 0.44 12.59
C LEU A 108 -30.95 0.60 13.82
N HIS A 109 -31.78 1.65 13.91
CA HIS A 109 -32.76 1.77 14.99
C HIS A 109 -33.83 0.67 14.93
N LYS A 110 -34.32 0.34 13.73
CA LYS A 110 -35.26 -0.78 13.53
C LYS A 110 -34.63 -2.10 13.94
N ASP A 111 -33.38 -2.34 13.55
CA ASP A 111 -32.59 -3.51 13.94
C ASP A 111 -32.37 -3.58 15.46
N ALA A 112 -32.05 -2.47 16.12
CA ALA A 112 -31.91 -2.40 17.58
C ALA A 112 -33.21 -2.77 18.29
N LYS A 113 -34.34 -2.22 17.85
CA LYS A 113 -35.67 -2.55 18.39
C LYS A 113 -36.00 -4.03 18.21
N GLN A 114 -35.85 -4.56 16.99
CA GLN A 114 -36.13 -5.96 16.70
C GLN A 114 -35.24 -6.91 17.53
N ARG A 115 -33.95 -6.59 17.70
CA ARG A 115 -33.05 -7.40 18.51
C ARG A 115 -33.41 -7.38 19.99
N LYS A 116 -33.86 -6.24 20.50
CA LYS A 116 -34.36 -6.10 21.87
C LYS A 116 -35.57 -7.00 22.09
N ASP A 117 -36.55 -6.91 21.20
CA ASP A 117 -37.79 -7.70 21.27
C ASP A 117 -37.52 -9.21 21.20
N LEU A 118 -36.46 -9.62 20.49
CA LEU A 118 -36.00 -11.01 20.39
C LEU A 118 -35.05 -11.44 21.54
N GLY A 119 -34.70 -10.56 22.48
CA GLY A 119 -33.74 -10.85 23.56
C GLY A 119 -32.30 -11.15 23.07
N ARG A 120 -31.93 -10.70 21.85
CA ARG A 120 -30.67 -11.09 21.18
C ARG A 120 -29.47 -10.19 21.53
N ILE A 121 -29.69 -9.07 22.21
CA ILE A 121 -28.68 -8.05 22.52
C ILE A 121 -28.30 -7.94 23.99
N ALA A 122 -28.97 -8.68 24.89
CA ALA A 122 -28.60 -8.77 26.31
C ALA A 122 -27.22 -9.42 26.56
N ARG A 123 -26.62 -10.07 25.55
CA ARG A 123 -25.27 -10.65 25.63
C ARG A 123 -24.23 -9.64 25.18
N SER A 124 -23.17 -9.47 25.97
CA SER A 124 -22.01 -8.65 25.64
C SER A 124 -21.37 -9.08 24.31
N ARG A 125 -21.22 -8.16 23.36
CA ARG A 125 -20.47 -8.34 22.12
C ARG A 125 -19.32 -7.35 22.10
N ALA A 126 -18.15 -7.76 22.57
CA ALA A 126 -16.94 -6.96 22.47
C ALA A 126 -16.04 -7.54 21.38
N TRP A 127 -15.71 -6.73 20.36
CA TRP A 127 -14.61 -7.03 19.44
C TRP A 127 -13.29 -6.81 20.20
N ARG A 128 -12.82 -7.85 20.89
CA ARG A 128 -11.55 -7.80 21.61
C ARG A 128 -10.43 -7.98 20.60
N VAL A 129 -9.84 -6.86 20.14
CA VAL A 129 -8.53 -6.90 19.48
C VAL A 129 -7.53 -7.33 20.56
N ARG A 130 -7.20 -8.62 20.62
CA ARG A 130 -6.15 -9.12 21.52
C ARG A 130 -4.83 -8.50 21.08
N ASN A 131 -4.11 -7.87 21.99
CA ASN A 131 -2.76 -7.41 21.72
C ASN A 131 -1.92 -8.64 21.30
N PRO A 132 -1.35 -8.67 20.08
CA PRO A 132 -0.64 -9.85 19.59
C PRO A 132 0.62 -10.21 20.39
N ARG A 133 1.12 -9.29 21.25
CA ARG A 133 2.27 -9.57 22.14
C ARG A 133 1.88 -10.10 23.51
N THR A 134 0.73 -9.68 24.05
CA THR A 134 0.36 -9.98 25.44
C THR A 134 -0.90 -10.84 25.58
N GLY A 135 -1.68 -11.01 24.51
CA GLY A 135 -2.92 -11.81 24.53
C GLY A 135 -4.06 -11.23 25.38
N LEU A 136 -3.81 -10.13 26.10
CA LEU A 136 -4.76 -9.51 27.01
C LEU A 136 -5.71 -8.55 26.26
N PRO A 137 -6.95 -8.37 26.76
CA PRO A 137 -7.80 -7.25 26.35
C PRO A 137 -7.08 -5.92 26.63
N GLY A 138 -7.06 -5.03 25.65
CA GLY A 138 -6.76 -3.62 25.86
C GLY A 138 -7.96 -2.87 26.44
#